data_AF-A0A7C8ICQ3-F1
#
_entry.id   AF-A0A7C8ICQ3-F1
#
_cell.length_a   1.000
_cell.length_b   1.000
_cell.length_c   1.000
_cell.angle_alpha   90.00
_cell.angle_beta   90.00
_cell.angle_gamma   90.00
#
_symmetry.space_group_name_H-M   'P 1'
#
loop_
_entity.id
_entity.type
_entity.pdbx_description
1 polymer ?
#
loop_
_entity_poly.entity_id
_entity_poly.type
_entity_poly.pdbx_seq_one_letter_code
_entity_poly.pdbx_strand_id
1 'polypeptide(L)'
;MFRATPYLLNCRITFFTRSPCMLCDTAKTVIQSVKEQRPFAYQEINVMEPGHEQWKAAYEFDTPVIHIDKSDAPETTTSALKLMHRFKEGDVMKLMDKAEQ
;
A
#
# COMPACT_ATOMS: atom_id res chain seq x y z
N MET A 1 22.81 -4.35 23.41
CA MET A 1 21.94 -3.35 22.75
C MET A 1 21.73 -3.81 21.32
N PHE A 2 20.55 -4.33 20.99
CA PHE A 2 20.22 -4.75 19.63
C PHE A 2 20.21 -3.51 18.75
N ARG A 3 21.27 -3.29 17.98
CA ARG A 3 21.22 -2.40 16.82
C ARG A 3 20.28 -3.08 15.84
N ALA A 4 19.00 -2.77 15.91
CA ALA A 4 18.11 -2.99 14.79
C ALA A 4 18.75 -2.26 13.62
N THR A 5 19.32 -3.01 12.70
CA THR A 5 19.74 -2.48 11.41
C THR A 5 18.52 -1.72 10.89
N PRO A 6 18.62 -0.42 10.63
CA PRO A 6 17.62 0.20 9.78
C PRO A 6 17.85 -0.44 8.43
N TYR A 7 17.17 -1.56 8.18
CA TYR A 7 16.78 -1.86 6.81
C TYR A 7 16.02 -0.61 6.42
N LEU A 8 16.72 0.29 5.71
CA LEU A 8 16.15 1.48 5.14
C LEU A 8 15.08 0.93 4.20
N LEU A 9 13.86 0.83 4.70
CA LEU A 9 12.70 0.60 3.88
C LEU A 9 12.74 1.83 2.98
N ASN A 10 12.97 1.66 1.68
CA ASN A 10 13.04 2.80 0.78
C ASN A 10 11.64 3.28 0.35
N CYS A 11 10.64 2.41 0.54
CA CYS A 11 9.25 2.66 0.20
C CYS A 11 8.29 2.28 1.34
N ARG A 12 7.14 2.96 1.37
CA ARG A 12 5.95 2.62 2.16
C ARG A 12 4.79 2.31 1.21
N ILE A 13 4.13 1.18 1.43
CA ILE A 13 2.90 0.80 0.74
C ILE A 13 1.74 0.89 1.72
N THR A 14 0.76 1.73 1.37
CA THR A 14 -0.50 1.89 2.09
C THR A 14 -1.61 1.20 1.30
N PHE A 15 -2.20 0.16 1.88
CA PHE A 15 -3.27 -0.63 1.28
C PHE A 15 -4.63 -0.21 1.83
N PHE A 16 -5.48 0.30 0.94
CA PHE A 16 -6.85 0.65 1.24
C PHE A 16 -7.76 -0.53 0.93
N THR A 17 -8.39 -1.05 1.98
CA THR A 17 -9.26 -2.23 1.94
C THR A 17 -10.63 -1.92 2.51
N ARG A 18 -11.59 -2.81 2.27
CA ARG A 18 -12.92 -2.79 2.89
C ARG A 18 -13.40 -4.21 3.14
N SER A 19 -14.30 -4.38 4.10
CA SER A 19 -14.95 -5.67 4.38
C SER A 19 -16.47 -5.57 4.16
N PRO A 20 -17.11 -6.53 3.48
CA PRO A 20 -16.54 -7.69 2.76
C PRO A 20 -16.06 -7.34 1.33
N CYS A 21 -14.89 -7.85 0.90
CA CYS A 21 -14.32 -7.60 -0.43
C CYS A 21 -13.38 -8.74 -0.91
N MET A 22 -13.86 -9.59 -1.83
CA MET A 22 -13.06 -10.72 -2.35
C MET A 22 -11.82 -10.28 -3.16
N LEU A 23 -11.88 -9.13 -3.83
CA LEU A 23 -10.75 -8.58 -4.57
C LEU A 23 -9.62 -8.13 -3.63
N CYS A 24 -9.98 -7.70 -2.43
CA CYS A 24 -9.05 -7.22 -1.43
C CYS A 24 -8.21 -8.36 -0.84
N ASP A 25 -8.77 -9.56 -0.69
CA ASP A 25 -8.01 -10.76 -0.31
C ASP A 25 -6.91 -11.10 -1.32
N THR A 26 -7.26 -11.07 -2.62
CA THR A 26 -6.29 -11.33 -3.70
C THR A 26 -5.17 -10.29 -3.71
N ALA A 27 -5.54 -9.01 -3.56
CA ALA A 27 -4.59 -7.91 -3.46
C ALA A 27 -3.64 -8.07 -2.26
N LYS A 28 -4.16 -8.49 -1.10
CA LYS A 28 -3.37 -8.73 0.11
C LYS A 28 -2.32 -9.82 -0.10
N THR A 29 -2.69 -10.93 -0.75
CA THR A 29 -1.74 -11.99 -1.11
C THR A 29 -0.62 -11.46 -2.01
N VAL A 30 -0.95 -10.68 -3.04
CA VAL A 30 0.05 -10.07 -3.93
C VAL A 30 1.02 -9.19 -3.14
N ILE A 31 0.52 -8.33 -2.24
CA ILE A 31 1.39 -7.45 -1.44
C ILE A 31 2.29 -8.27 -0.51
N GLN A 32 1.77 -9.34 0.09
CA GLN A 32 2.57 -10.23 0.93
C GLN A 32 3.70 -10.89 0.13
N SER A 33 3.43 -11.41 -1.07
CA SER A 33 4.47 -11.99 -1.93
C SER A 33 5.53 -10.99 -2.36
N VAL A 34 5.15 -9.73 -2.64
CA VAL A 34 6.12 -8.66 -2.91
C VAL A 34 6.94 -8.34 -1.66
N LYS A 35 6.32 -8.36 -0.48
CA LYS A 35 7.00 -8.08 0.81
C LYS A 35 8.04 -9.13 1.17
N GLU A 36 7.78 -10.39 0.81
CA GLU A 36 8.75 -11.49 0.95
C GLU A 36 9.97 -11.29 0.05
N GLN A 37 9.76 -10.77 -1.16
CA GLN A 37 10.85 -10.48 -2.10
C GLN A 37 11.63 -9.23 -1.72
N ARG A 38 10.93 -8.20 -1.21
CA ARG A 38 11.50 -6.89 -0.92
C ARG A 38 10.89 -6.29 0.34
N PRO A 39 11.69 -5.97 1.38
CA PRO A 39 11.14 -5.33 2.58
C PRO A 39 10.74 -3.88 2.30
N PHE A 40 9.50 -3.54 2.65
CA PHE A 40 8.95 -2.17 2.63
C PHE A 40 8.04 -1.95 3.84
N ALA A 41 7.76 -0.70 4.16
CA ALA A 41 6.80 -0.37 5.21
C ALA A 41 5.39 -0.66 4.70
N TYR A 42 4.65 -1.53 5.39
CA TYR A 42 3.29 -1.90 5.00
C TYR A 42 2.29 -1.33 5.99
N GLN A 43 1.29 -0.62 5.48
CA GLN A 43 0.17 -0.08 6.27
C GLN A 43 -1.14 -0.50 5.63
N GLU A 44 -2.09 -0.95 6.43
CA GLU A 44 -3.43 -1.35 5.97
C GLU A 44 -4.45 -0.37 6.58
N ILE A 45 -5.30 0.21 5.73
CA ILE A 45 -6.35 1.16 6.13
C ILE A 45 -7.68 0.60 5.66
N ASN A 46 -8.57 0.35 6.61
CA ASN A 46 -9.94 -0.02 6.29
C ASN A 46 -10.76 1.26 6.07
N VAL A 47 -11.18 1.50 4.83
CA VAL A 47 -11.94 2.71 4.47
C VAL A 47 -13.33 2.74 5.10
N MET A 48 -13.83 1.61 5.61
CA MET A 48 -15.13 1.54 6.28
C MET A 48 -15.04 1.88 7.77
N GLU A 49 -13.84 1.98 8.36
CA GLU A 49 -13.69 2.29 9.78
C GLU A 49 -13.95 3.77 10.09
N PRO A 50 -14.55 4.05 11.28
CA PRO A 50 -14.79 5.42 11.72
C PRO A 50 -13.45 6.14 11.92
N GLY A 51 -13.33 7.36 11.36
CA GLY A 51 -12.07 8.13 11.33
C GLY A 51 -11.36 8.16 9.97
N HIS A 52 -11.82 7.35 9.01
CA HIS A 52 -11.31 7.33 7.64
C HIS A 52 -12.32 7.84 6.60
N GLU A 53 -13.22 8.75 6.99
CA GLU A 53 -14.30 9.27 6.13
C GLU A 53 -13.79 9.87 4.81
N GLN A 54 -12.62 10.52 4.84
CA GLN A 54 -11.93 11.02 3.64
C GLN A 54 -11.61 9.91 2.64
N TRP A 55 -11.13 8.75 3.12
CA TRP A 55 -10.76 7.61 2.30
C TRP A 55 -11.99 6.80 1.90
N LYS A 56 -13.01 6.77 2.76
CA LYS A 56 -14.33 6.22 2.42
C LYS A 56 -14.91 6.94 1.21
N ALA A 57 -15.02 8.27 1.26
CA ALA A 57 -15.56 9.05 0.15
C ALA A 57 -14.72 8.90 -1.14
N ALA A 58 -13.40 8.74 -1.01
CA ALA A 58 -12.50 8.60 -2.17
C ALA A 58 -12.51 7.19 -2.78
N TYR A 59 -12.57 6.13 -1.96
CA TYR A 59 -12.24 4.76 -2.37
C TYR A 59 -13.29 3.72 -2.00
N GLU A 60 -14.43 4.07 -1.41
CA GLU A 60 -15.51 3.13 -1.04
C GLU A 60 -15.92 2.20 -2.20
N PHE A 61 -15.93 2.72 -3.43
CA PHE A 61 -16.30 1.98 -4.63
C PHE A 61 -15.11 1.48 -5.46
N ASP A 62 -13.90 2.00 -5.21
CA ASP A 62 -12.69 1.73 -6.00
C ASP A 62 -11.68 0.80 -5.32
N THR A 63 -11.96 0.31 -4.10
CA THR A 63 -11.15 -0.72 -3.45
C THR A 63 -11.08 -2.02 -4.29
N PRO A 64 -9.93 -2.72 -4.35
CA PRO A 64 -8.68 -2.46 -3.61
C PRO A 64 -7.81 -1.37 -4.27
N VAL A 65 -7.26 -0.48 -3.44
CA VAL A 65 -6.31 0.57 -3.87
C VAL A 65 -5.04 0.47 -3.04
N ILE A 66 -3.88 0.57 -3.66
CA ILE A 66 -2.60 0.73 -2.97
C ILE A 66 -1.94 2.04 -3.37
N HIS A 67 -1.35 2.71 -2.39
CA HIS A 67 -0.46 3.84 -2.61
C HIS A 67 0.96 3.41 -2.27
N ILE A 68 1.92 3.85 -3.07
CA ILE A 68 3.35 3.61 -2.89
C ILE A 68 4.02 4.97 -2.76
N ASP A 69 4.59 5.21 -1.59
CA ASP A 69 5.29 6.44 -1.24
C ASP A 69 6.76 6.14 -0.94
N LYS A 70 7.66 7.13 -1.09
CA LYS A 70 9.00 7.06 -0.50
C LYS A 70 8.88 6.97 1.02
N SER A 71 9.80 6.28 1.68
CA SER A 71 9.75 6.16 3.14
C SER A 71 9.93 7.48 3.89
N ASP A 72 10.55 8.47 3.27
CA ASP A 72 10.65 9.83 3.80
C ASP A 72 9.35 10.65 3.65
N ALA A 73 8.34 10.13 2.96
CA ALA A 73 7.08 10.85 2.77
C ALA A 73 6.27 10.87 4.08
N PRO A 74 5.96 12.06 4.63
CA PRO A 74 5.28 12.18 5.91
C PRO A 74 3.87 11.59 5.88
N GLU A 75 3.15 11.73 4.77
CA GLU A 75 1.75 11.31 4.65
C GLU A 75 1.42 10.79 3.25
N THR A 76 0.57 9.76 3.19
CA THR A 76 0.07 9.19 1.94
C THR A 76 -1.00 10.13 1.37
N THR A 77 -0.75 10.71 0.19
CA THR A 77 -1.67 11.64 -0.48
C THR A 77 -2.35 10.97 -1.68
N THR A 78 -3.52 11.45 -2.11
CA THR A 78 -4.27 10.96 -3.30
C THR A 78 -3.53 11.11 -4.64
N SER A 79 -2.48 11.94 -4.66
CA SER A 79 -1.61 12.20 -5.82
C SER A 79 -0.37 11.29 -5.87
N ALA A 80 -0.17 10.43 -4.86
CA ALA A 80 0.93 9.47 -4.83
C ALA A 80 0.79 8.42 -5.94
N LEU A 81 1.88 7.68 -6.18
CA LEU A 81 1.88 6.54 -7.10
C LEU A 81 0.88 5.49 -6.58
N LYS A 82 -0.21 5.29 -7.32
CA LYS A 82 -1.28 4.39 -6.90
C LYS A 82 -1.65 3.36 -7.95
N LEU A 83 -2.00 2.16 -7.48
CA LEU A 83 -2.65 1.12 -8.27
C LEU A 83 -4.05 0.90 -7.71
N MET A 84 -5.00 0.70 -8.62
CA MET A 84 -6.40 0.50 -8.31
C MET A 84 -6.93 -0.72 -9.05
N HIS A 85 -8.03 -1.28 -8.52
CA HIS A 85 -8.77 -2.43 -9.03
C HIS A 85 -7.99 -3.75 -9.01
N ARG A 86 -7.07 -3.96 -9.95
CA ARG A 86 -6.34 -5.21 -10.11
C ARG A 86 -4.89 -4.93 -10.47
N PHE A 87 -4.01 -5.41 -9.61
CA PHE A 87 -2.58 -5.31 -9.80
C PHE A 87 -1.92 -6.67 -9.56
N LYS A 88 -0.77 -6.89 -10.21
CA LYS A 88 0.09 -8.04 -9.99
C LYS A 88 1.37 -7.61 -9.28
N GLU A 89 2.11 -8.59 -8.77
CA GLU A 89 3.39 -8.36 -8.09
C GLU A 89 4.34 -7.50 -8.93
N GLY A 90 4.41 -7.76 -10.24
CA GLY A 90 5.24 -6.99 -11.16
C GLY A 90 4.80 -5.53 -11.35
N ASP A 91 3.52 -5.21 -11.20
CA ASP A 91 3.04 -3.83 -11.27
C ASP A 91 3.40 -3.06 -10.00
N VAL A 92 3.30 -3.74 -8.84
CA VAL A 92 3.71 -3.19 -7.55
C VAL A 92 5.21 -2.90 -7.55
N MET A 93 6.04 -3.87 -7.96
CA MET A 93 7.49 -3.69 -8.03
C MET A 93 7.88 -2.53 -8.94
N LYS A 94 7.33 -2.47 -10.16
CA LYS A 94 7.60 -1.36 -11.10
C LYS A 94 7.30 0.01 -10.49
N LEU A 95 6.25 0.12 -9.68
CA LEU A 95 5.94 1.38 -9.01
C LEU A 95 6.83 1.63 -7.80
N MET A 96 7.28 0.60 -7.10
CA MET A 96 8.32 0.76 -6.07
C MET A 96 9.62 1.29 -6.68
N ASP A 97 10.07 0.73 -7.81
CA ASP A 97 11.25 1.24 -8.53
C ASP A 97 11.08 2.71 -8.93
N LYS A 98 9.89 3.09 -9.46
CA LYS A 98 9.58 4.50 -9.77
C LYS A 98 9.50 5.37 -8.52
N ALA A 99 9.03 4.81 -7.41
CA ALA A 99 8.93 5.52 -6.15
C ALA A 99 10.31 5.75 -5.56
N GLU A 100 11.35 4.98 -5.87
CA GLU A 100 12.70 5.22 -5.34
C GLU A 100 13.56 6.14 -6.20
N GLN A 101 13.30 6.16 -7.51
CA GLN A 101 14.01 6.99 -8.48
C GLN A 101 13.84 8.50 -8.19
#